data_AF-A0A2T4S5Z3-F1
#
_entry.id   AF-A0A2T4S5Z3-F1
#
_cell.length_a   1.000
_cell.length_b   1.000
_cell.length_c   1.000
_cell.angle_alpha   90.00
_cell.angle_beta   90.00
_cell.angle_gamma   90.00
#
_symmetry.space_group_name_H-M   'P 1'
#
loop_
_entity.id
_entity.type
_entity.pdbx_description
1 polymer ?
#
loop_
_entity_poly.entity_id
_entity_poly.type
_entity_poly.pdbx_seq_one_letter_code
_entity_poly.pdbx_strand_id
1 'polypeptide(L)'
;DEGFASEGDYEYCFFSTKGSGQFKPVETAHPHIGELDQIETVEEVKVEFMIQEYERTKAEDCINVLHPYETPVYDFIPLTKTVKRGLGMIGQLPEQTTLKSLAMTIKKQLDIPSVRFTGNPDTVISKAAIIGGSGIGYEKFAHQKGADVFITGDIKHHDALDAETEGYNLIDINHYSEYVMKEGLKSLLKEWISND
;
A
#
# COMPACT_ATOMS: atom_id res chain seq x y z
N ASP A 1 1.84 -14.68 -20.62
CA ASP A 1 0.48 -15.18 -20.90
C ASP A 1 -0.41 -15.33 -19.68
N GLU A 2 0.01 -16.01 -18.61
CA GLU A 2 -0.82 -16.20 -17.40
C GLU A 2 -1.00 -14.96 -16.49
N GLY A 3 -0.51 -13.79 -16.92
CA GLY A 3 -0.66 -12.53 -16.19
C GLY A 3 0.28 -12.34 -15.00
N PHE A 4 1.40 -13.08 -14.96
CA PHE A 4 2.46 -12.91 -13.95
C PHE A 4 3.67 -12.16 -14.52
N ALA A 5 4.65 -11.89 -13.65
CA ALA A 5 5.92 -11.28 -14.00
C ALA A 5 5.76 -9.89 -14.65
N SER A 6 4.87 -9.08 -14.08
CA SER A 6 4.67 -7.68 -14.45
C SER A 6 5.10 -6.76 -13.31
N GLU A 7 5.68 -5.61 -13.66
CA GLU A 7 6.09 -4.57 -12.71
C GLU A 7 5.90 -3.21 -13.36
N GLY A 8 5.02 -2.37 -12.80
CA GLY A 8 4.65 -1.09 -13.43
C GLY A 8 4.12 -1.29 -14.85
N ASP A 9 4.71 -0.58 -15.81
CA ASP A 9 4.33 -0.63 -17.23
C ASP A 9 5.10 -1.71 -18.03
N TYR A 10 5.71 -2.69 -17.34
CA TYR A 10 6.52 -3.74 -17.96
C TYR A 10 5.89 -5.12 -17.73
N GLU A 11 5.88 -5.93 -18.78
CA GLU A 11 5.46 -7.33 -18.79
C GLU A 11 6.65 -8.24 -19.14
N TYR A 12 6.55 -9.55 -18.86
CA TYR A 12 7.61 -10.53 -19.11
C TYR A 12 8.93 -10.24 -18.37
N CYS A 13 8.83 -9.77 -17.11
CA CYS A 13 9.96 -9.44 -16.26
C CYS A 13 10.60 -10.70 -15.64
N PHE A 14 11.47 -11.37 -16.41
CA PHE A 14 12.23 -12.53 -15.96
C PHE A 14 13.74 -12.23 -15.89
N PHE A 15 14.39 -12.80 -14.88
CA PHE A 15 15.84 -12.93 -14.81
C PHE A 15 16.22 -14.41 -14.96
N SER A 16 17.32 -14.71 -15.63
CA SER A 16 17.71 -16.10 -15.91
C SER A 16 19.20 -16.31 -15.72
N THR A 17 19.56 -17.36 -14.99
CA THR A 17 20.95 -17.78 -14.76
C THR A 17 21.12 -19.22 -15.19
N LYS A 18 22.12 -19.49 -16.04
CA LYS A 18 22.49 -20.87 -16.42
C LYS A 18 23.30 -21.52 -15.29
N GLY A 19 23.03 -22.79 -15.02
CA GLY A 19 23.73 -23.57 -14.01
C GLY A 19 23.74 -25.05 -14.35
N SER A 20 24.26 -25.85 -13.42
CA SER A 20 24.22 -27.30 -13.51
C SER A 20 23.42 -27.86 -12.34
N GLY A 21 22.36 -28.59 -12.66
CA GLY A 21 21.54 -29.34 -11.71
C GLY A 21 22.03 -30.76 -11.57
N GLN A 22 21.88 -31.33 -10.38
CA GLN A 22 22.18 -32.73 -10.12
C GLN A 22 21.02 -33.38 -9.37
N PHE A 23 20.61 -34.55 -9.81
CA PHE A 23 19.57 -35.32 -9.15
C PHE A 23 19.81 -36.81 -9.36
N LYS A 24 19.19 -37.64 -8.50
CA LYS A 24 19.22 -39.10 -8.59
C LYS A 24 17.79 -39.61 -8.55
N PRO A 25 17.21 -40.07 -9.67
CA PRO A 25 15.90 -40.73 -9.67
C PRO A 25 15.98 -42.00 -8.82
N VAL A 26 14.99 -42.24 -7.96
CA VAL A 26 14.94 -43.41 -7.06
C VAL A 26 13.56 -44.03 -7.06
N GLU A 27 13.47 -45.27 -6.57
CA GLU A 27 12.22 -46.01 -6.37
C GLU A 27 11.37 -46.09 -7.65
N THR A 28 10.19 -45.46 -7.64
CA THR A 28 9.21 -45.48 -8.74
C THR A 28 9.19 -44.17 -9.53
N ALA A 29 10.27 -43.37 -9.49
CA ALA A 29 10.37 -42.13 -10.27
C ALA A 29 10.33 -42.41 -11.78
N HIS A 30 9.65 -41.55 -12.54
CA HIS A 30 9.62 -41.60 -14.00
C HIS A 30 10.29 -40.33 -14.57
N PRO A 31 11.63 -40.21 -14.44
CA PRO A 31 12.32 -38.98 -14.79
C PRO A 31 12.19 -38.68 -16.28
N HIS A 32 12.01 -37.40 -16.61
CA HIS A 32 12.06 -36.96 -18.01
C HIS A 32 13.45 -37.15 -18.63
N ILE A 33 14.51 -37.07 -17.80
CA ILE A 33 15.92 -37.22 -18.18
C ILE A 33 16.61 -38.11 -17.14
N GLY A 34 17.36 -39.12 -17.58
CA GLY A 34 18.20 -39.95 -16.73
C GLY A 34 17.71 -41.36 -16.44
N GLU A 35 18.53 -42.13 -15.71
CA GLU A 35 18.24 -43.50 -15.30
C GLU A 35 18.02 -43.65 -13.78
N LEU A 36 17.19 -44.64 -13.39
CA LEU A 36 16.99 -44.99 -11.98
C LEU A 36 18.31 -45.35 -11.30
N ASP A 37 18.46 -44.86 -10.08
CA ASP A 37 19.60 -45.08 -9.20
C ASP A 37 20.96 -44.53 -9.68
N GLN A 38 20.98 -43.66 -10.69
CA GLN A 38 22.18 -42.97 -11.17
C GLN A 38 22.11 -41.46 -10.90
N ILE A 39 23.26 -40.84 -10.59
CA ILE A 39 23.34 -39.38 -10.46
C ILE A 39 23.45 -38.81 -11.86
N GLU A 40 22.45 -38.01 -12.22
CA GLU A 40 22.44 -37.25 -13.45
C GLU A 40 22.96 -35.84 -13.21
N THR A 41 23.60 -35.28 -14.22
CA THR A 41 24.04 -33.88 -14.24
C THR A 41 23.56 -33.24 -15.53
N VAL A 42 22.74 -32.21 -15.41
CA VAL A 42 22.10 -31.54 -16.55
C VAL A 42 22.38 -30.04 -16.53
N GLU A 43 22.43 -29.43 -17.71
CA GLU A 43 22.41 -27.96 -17.82
C GLU A 43 21.00 -27.46 -17.53
N GLU A 44 20.88 -26.52 -16.60
CA GLU A 44 19.61 -25.93 -16.19
C GLU A 44 19.62 -24.41 -16.33
N VAL A 45 18.43 -23.83 -16.36
CA VAL A 45 18.22 -22.39 -16.27
C VAL A 45 17.39 -22.10 -15.02
N LYS A 46 18.00 -21.41 -14.05
CA LYS A 46 17.26 -20.82 -12.93
C LYS A 46 16.54 -19.58 -13.45
N VAL A 47 15.22 -19.61 -13.48
CA VAL A 47 14.36 -18.48 -13.86
C VAL A 47 13.80 -17.82 -12.60
N GLU A 48 13.91 -16.50 -12.52
CA GLU A 48 13.49 -15.70 -11.37
C GLU A 48 12.54 -14.61 -11.84
N PHE A 49 11.40 -14.45 -11.15
CA PHE A 49 10.43 -13.40 -11.40
C PHE A 49 9.66 -13.06 -10.14
N MET A 50 9.01 -11.90 -10.14
CA MET A 50 8.23 -11.42 -9.00
C MET A 50 6.75 -11.76 -9.19
N ILE A 51 6.10 -12.06 -8.08
CA ILE A 51 4.64 -12.17 -7.96
C ILE A 51 4.17 -11.40 -6.73
N GLN A 52 2.88 -11.08 -6.68
CA GLN A 52 2.21 -10.65 -5.46
C GLN A 52 1.88 -11.85 -4.57
N GLU A 53 1.73 -11.62 -3.27
CA GLU A 53 1.46 -12.71 -2.30
C GLU A 53 0.18 -13.49 -2.64
N TYR A 54 -0.87 -12.80 -3.09
CA TYR A 54 -2.14 -13.42 -3.47
C TYR A 54 -2.07 -14.28 -4.74
N GLU A 55 -0.98 -14.16 -5.53
CA GLU A 55 -0.79 -14.89 -6.79
C GLU A 55 -0.11 -16.25 -6.58
N ARG A 56 0.37 -16.54 -5.37
CA ARG A 56 1.19 -17.71 -5.06
C ARG A 56 0.57 -19.04 -5.52
N THR A 57 -0.68 -19.31 -5.15
CA THR A 57 -1.35 -20.56 -5.52
C THR A 57 -1.49 -20.69 -7.03
N LYS A 58 -1.86 -19.61 -7.72
CA LYS A 58 -1.99 -19.60 -9.18
C LYS A 58 -0.63 -19.82 -9.86
N ALA A 59 0.45 -19.26 -9.30
CA ALA A 59 1.80 -19.46 -9.81
C ALA A 59 2.28 -20.90 -9.63
N GLU A 60 2.01 -21.51 -8.46
CA GLU A 60 2.30 -22.91 -8.17
C GLU A 60 1.59 -23.86 -9.14
N ASP A 61 0.28 -23.68 -9.34
CA ASP A 61 -0.49 -24.47 -10.30
C ASP A 61 0.07 -24.34 -11.73
N CYS A 62 0.42 -23.13 -12.14
CA CYS A 62 1.00 -22.85 -13.45
C CYS A 62 2.36 -23.54 -13.65
N ILE A 63 3.26 -23.47 -12.65
CA ILE A 63 4.55 -24.15 -12.69
C ILE A 63 4.34 -25.66 -12.81
N ASN A 64 3.46 -26.25 -11.99
CA ASN A 64 3.21 -27.70 -12.00
C ASN A 64 2.61 -28.19 -13.33
N VAL A 65 1.81 -27.37 -14.01
CA VAL A 65 1.18 -27.72 -15.30
C VAL A 65 2.14 -27.54 -16.48
N LEU A 66 2.95 -26.48 -16.47
CA LEU A 66 3.78 -26.11 -17.63
C LEU A 66 5.22 -26.66 -17.56
N HIS A 67 5.70 -27.01 -16.38
CA HIS A 67 7.08 -27.47 -16.23
C HIS A 67 7.26 -28.88 -16.82
N PRO A 68 8.35 -29.16 -17.56
CA PRO A 68 8.57 -30.47 -18.19
C PRO A 68 8.73 -31.65 -17.22
N TYR A 69 9.14 -31.37 -15.98
CA TYR A 69 9.41 -32.40 -14.97
C TYR A 69 8.15 -32.75 -14.19
N GLU A 70 8.01 -34.04 -13.84
CA GLU A 70 6.94 -34.55 -12.98
C GLU A 70 6.92 -33.88 -11.60
N THR A 71 8.11 -33.56 -11.07
CA THR A 71 8.26 -32.85 -9.79
C THR A 71 9.18 -31.66 -10.00
N PRO A 72 8.63 -30.48 -10.37
CA PRO A 72 9.43 -29.27 -10.55
C PRO A 72 10.01 -28.78 -9.22
N VAL A 73 11.21 -28.22 -9.28
CA VAL A 73 11.86 -27.56 -8.14
C VAL A 73 11.70 -26.05 -8.29
N TYR A 74 11.08 -25.41 -7.30
CA TYR A 74 10.90 -23.96 -7.25
C TYR A 74 10.85 -23.49 -5.80
N ASP A 75 11.23 -22.23 -5.58
CA ASP A 75 11.23 -21.59 -4.27
C ASP A 75 10.42 -20.29 -4.31
N PHE A 76 9.66 -20.05 -3.24
CA PHE A 76 9.05 -18.74 -2.99
C PHE A 76 9.88 -18.01 -1.93
N ILE A 77 10.63 -17.00 -2.35
CA ILE A 77 11.44 -16.18 -1.45
C ILE A 77 10.66 -14.91 -1.10
N PRO A 78 10.27 -14.69 0.18
CA PRO A 78 9.53 -13.52 0.56
C PRO A 78 10.43 -12.27 0.48
N LEU A 79 9.96 -11.27 -0.26
CA LEU A 79 10.63 -9.99 -0.43
C LEU A 79 9.68 -8.87 -0.01
N THR A 80 10.20 -7.93 0.79
CA THR A 80 9.43 -6.76 1.24
C THR A 80 9.75 -5.56 0.37
N LYS A 81 8.72 -4.94 -0.20
CA LYS A 81 8.81 -3.62 -0.87
C LYS A 81 8.02 -2.59 -0.07
N THR A 82 8.55 -1.38 0.04
CA THR A 82 7.77 -0.25 0.56
C THR A 82 6.71 0.12 -0.46
N VAL A 83 5.43 -0.11 -0.13
CA VAL A 83 4.31 0.31 -0.97
C VAL A 83 3.99 1.78 -0.73
N LYS A 84 3.60 2.49 -1.79
CA LYS A 84 3.07 3.87 -1.70
C LYS A 84 1.60 3.86 -1.25
N ARG A 85 1.29 3.18 -0.16
CA ARG A 85 -0.05 3.09 0.45
C ARG A 85 0.10 3.27 1.96
N GLY A 86 -0.88 3.89 2.58
CA GLY A 86 -0.86 4.16 4.01
C GLY A 86 -2.13 4.87 4.46
N LEU A 87 -2.23 5.10 5.77
CA LEU A 87 -3.34 5.84 6.35
C LEU A 87 -3.04 7.34 6.31
N GLY A 88 -3.98 8.10 5.77
CA GLY A 88 -3.91 9.56 5.69
C GLY A 88 -3.07 10.09 4.54
N MET A 89 -3.13 11.41 4.39
CA MET A 89 -2.42 12.17 3.37
C MET A 89 -1.77 13.39 3.99
N ILE A 90 -0.62 13.80 3.47
CA ILE A 90 0.03 15.07 3.80
C ILE A 90 0.28 15.85 2.53
N GLY A 91 -0.04 17.13 2.53
CA GLY A 91 0.03 17.97 1.34
C GLY A 91 0.25 19.44 1.65
N GLN A 92 0.75 20.17 0.65
CA GLN A 92 0.96 21.61 0.74
C GLN A 92 -0.32 22.34 0.29
N LEU A 93 -0.68 23.40 1.01
CA LEU A 93 -1.77 24.27 0.59
C LEU A 93 -1.33 25.11 -0.62
N PRO A 94 -2.23 25.42 -1.57
CA PRO A 94 -1.92 26.29 -2.70
C PRO A 94 -1.46 27.69 -2.27
N GLU A 95 -2.07 28.21 -1.20
CA GLU A 95 -1.73 29.50 -0.60
C GLU A 95 -1.65 29.35 0.91
N GLN A 96 -0.69 30.03 1.54
CA GLN A 96 -0.56 30.06 2.99
C GLN A 96 -1.77 30.75 3.61
N THR A 97 -2.25 30.22 4.73
CA THR A 97 -3.41 30.77 5.45
C THR A 97 -3.20 30.66 6.95
N THR A 98 -4.11 31.20 7.76
CA THR A 98 -4.08 31.02 9.21
C THR A 98 -4.88 29.79 9.64
N LEU A 99 -4.56 29.20 10.79
CA LEU A 99 -5.27 28.04 11.35
C LEU A 99 -6.79 28.26 11.38
N LYS A 100 -7.22 29.43 11.86
CA LYS A 100 -8.65 29.79 11.91
C LYS A 100 -9.29 29.88 10.52
N SER A 101 -8.61 30.52 9.56
CA SER A 101 -9.11 30.67 8.20
C SER A 101 -9.22 29.31 7.49
N LEU A 102 -8.25 28.42 7.72
CA LEU A 102 -8.31 27.04 7.23
C LEU A 102 -9.50 26.28 7.82
N ALA A 103 -9.69 26.32 9.14
CA ALA A 103 -10.82 25.66 9.79
C ALA A 103 -12.17 26.13 9.24
N MET A 104 -12.33 27.44 9.02
CA MET A 104 -13.55 28.01 8.42
C MET A 104 -13.74 27.60 6.96
N THR A 105 -12.65 27.50 6.19
CA THR A 105 -12.68 27.03 4.80
C THR A 105 -13.12 25.57 4.73
N ILE A 106 -12.54 24.71 5.57
CA ILE A 106 -12.89 23.30 5.68
C ILE A 106 -14.35 23.14 6.08
N LYS A 107 -14.81 23.89 7.10
CA LYS A 107 -16.21 23.88 7.55
C LYS A 107 -17.17 24.13 6.38
N LYS A 108 -16.86 25.12 5.55
CA LYS A 108 -17.68 25.49 4.39
C LYS A 108 -17.61 24.42 3.28
N GLN A 109 -16.43 23.87 2.99
CA GLN A 109 -16.24 22.90 1.92
C GLN A 109 -16.83 21.52 2.25
N LEU A 110 -16.77 21.11 3.51
CA LEU A 110 -17.37 19.87 4.01
C LEU A 110 -18.82 20.06 4.49
N ASP A 111 -19.39 21.26 4.36
CA ASP A 111 -20.77 21.56 4.78
C ASP A 111 -21.13 21.01 6.18
N ILE A 112 -20.23 21.17 7.14
CA ILE A 112 -20.40 20.65 8.51
C ILE A 112 -20.90 21.73 9.48
N PRO A 113 -21.77 21.38 10.44
CA PRO A 113 -22.40 22.36 11.34
C PRO A 113 -21.39 23.06 12.26
N SER A 114 -20.36 22.34 12.68
CA SER A 114 -19.30 22.83 13.57
C SER A 114 -17.95 22.22 13.20
N VAL A 115 -16.90 22.98 13.50
CA VAL A 115 -15.51 22.55 13.45
C VAL A 115 -14.87 23.02 14.76
N ARG A 116 -13.95 22.23 15.31
CA ARG A 116 -13.14 22.64 16.47
C ARG A 116 -11.67 22.66 16.05
N PHE A 117 -10.87 23.50 16.68
CA PHE A 117 -9.43 23.50 16.45
C PHE A 117 -8.68 23.79 17.74
N THR A 118 -7.44 23.30 17.81
CA THR A 118 -6.50 23.48 18.92
C THR A 118 -5.26 24.19 18.39
N GLY A 119 -4.75 25.17 19.15
CA GLY A 119 -3.59 25.98 18.78
C GLY A 119 -3.92 27.44 18.52
N ASN A 120 -2.89 28.26 18.25
CA ASN A 120 -3.06 29.69 18.03
C ASN A 120 -3.83 29.95 16.72
N PRO A 121 -4.97 30.68 16.75
CA PRO A 121 -5.78 30.99 15.57
C PRO A 121 -5.01 31.65 14.41
N ASP A 122 -3.96 32.40 14.73
CA ASP A 122 -3.16 33.18 13.78
C ASP A 122 -1.90 32.46 13.30
N THR A 123 -1.67 31.22 13.75
CA THR A 123 -0.57 30.38 13.24
C THR A 123 -0.69 30.23 11.73
N VAL A 124 0.41 30.49 11.02
CA VAL A 124 0.49 30.33 9.57
C VAL A 124 0.61 28.84 9.23
N ILE A 125 -0.28 28.37 8.35
CA ILE A 125 -0.36 26.99 7.88
C ILE A 125 -0.02 26.95 6.39
N SER A 126 0.93 26.09 6.04
CA SER A 126 1.38 25.84 4.67
C SER A 126 1.29 24.36 4.29
N LYS A 127 1.37 23.45 5.26
CA LYS A 127 1.26 22.01 5.06
C LYS A 127 0.27 21.40 6.04
N ALA A 128 -0.68 20.61 5.53
CA ALA A 128 -1.67 19.92 6.34
C ALA A 128 -1.54 18.41 6.16
N ALA A 129 -1.72 17.68 7.26
CA ALA A 129 -1.91 16.24 7.26
C ALA A 129 -3.35 15.91 7.64
N ILE A 130 -3.94 14.90 6.99
CA ILE A 130 -5.34 14.54 7.16
C ILE A 130 -5.48 13.03 7.34
N ILE A 131 -6.19 12.61 8.38
CA ILE A 131 -6.72 11.25 8.55
C ILE A 131 -8.21 11.38 8.86
N GLY A 132 -9.07 10.86 7.97
CA GLY A 132 -10.51 10.79 8.21
C GLY A 132 -10.86 9.90 9.42
N GLY A 133 -12.06 10.07 9.96
CA GLY A 133 -12.51 9.27 11.09
C GLY A 133 -11.85 9.67 12.40
N SER A 134 -11.21 8.73 13.10
CA SER A 134 -10.55 8.96 14.39
C SER A 134 -9.05 8.67 14.30
N GLY A 135 -8.30 9.68 13.84
CA GLY A 135 -6.85 9.58 13.56
C GLY A 135 -5.94 10.08 14.67
N ILE A 136 -6.49 10.40 15.84
CA ILE A 136 -5.68 10.79 17.01
C ILE A 136 -4.74 9.64 17.41
N GLY A 137 -3.51 9.96 17.83
CA GLY A 137 -2.35 9.07 17.91
C GLY A 137 -1.37 9.19 16.75
N TYR A 138 -1.78 9.83 15.64
CA TYR A 138 -0.91 10.11 14.48
C TYR A 138 -0.47 11.57 14.37
N GLU A 139 -0.97 12.48 15.21
CA GLU A 139 -0.62 13.91 15.22
C GLU A 139 0.89 14.13 15.37
N LYS A 140 1.54 13.38 16.27
CA LYS A 140 3.00 13.43 16.44
C LYS A 140 3.73 12.98 15.19
N PHE A 141 3.26 11.90 14.56
CA PHE A 141 3.86 11.39 13.32
C PHE A 141 3.68 12.39 12.18
N ALA A 142 2.50 13.00 12.05
CA ALA A 142 2.22 14.05 11.08
C ALA A 142 3.13 15.26 11.29
N HIS A 143 3.31 15.70 12.54
CA HIS A 143 4.22 16.77 12.88
C HIS A 143 5.68 16.43 12.53
N GLN A 144 6.15 15.21 12.83
CA GLN A 144 7.48 14.73 12.43
C GLN A 144 7.67 14.67 10.91
N LYS A 145 6.60 14.50 10.14
CA LYS A 145 6.59 14.63 8.66
C LYS A 145 6.50 16.09 8.18
N GLY A 146 6.50 17.04 9.11
CA GLY A 146 6.53 18.48 8.87
C GLY A 146 5.17 19.06 8.50
N ALA A 147 4.07 18.49 9.01
CA ALA A 147 2.75 19.11 8.93
C ALA A 147 2.66 20.26 9.95
N ASP A 148 2.10 21.39 9.51
CA ASP A 148 1.83 22.55 10.37
C ASP A 148 0.52 22.34 11.16
N VAL A 149 -0.40 21.53 10.61
CA VAL A 149 -1.68 21.16 11.22
C VAL A 149 -2.04 19.71 10.90
N PHE A 150 -2.65 19.03 11.87
CA PHE A 150 -3.24 17.71 11.69
C PHE A 150 -4.77 17.78 11.76
N ILE A 151 -5.43 17.24 10.74
CA ILE A 151 -6.88 17.31 10.55
C ILE A 151 -7.45 15.90 10.71
N THR A 152 -8.35 15.72 11.67
CA THR A 152 -9.02 14.44 11.92
C THR A 152 -10.39 14.63 12.58
N GLY A 153 -11.04 13.56 13.01
CA GLY A 153 -12.26 13.60 13.81
C GLY A 153 -12.09 12.97 15.20
N ASP A 154 -13.15 13.07 16.00
CA ASP A 154 -13.26 12.44 17.34
C ASP A 154 -12.14 12.83 18.32
N ILE A 155 -11.69 14.09 18.27
CA ILE A 155 -10.67 14.59 19.18
C ILE A 155 -11.28 14.80 20.57
N LYS A 156 -10.71 14.14 21.59
CA LYS A 156 -11.17 14.27 22.97
C LYS A 156 -10.43 15.43 23.67
N HIS A 157 -10.97 15.82 24.82
CA HIS A 157 -10.43 16.95 25.58
C HIS A 157 -8.97 16.77 26.00
N HIS A 158 -8.60 15.59 26.53
CA HIS A 158 -7.22 15.33 26.94
C HIS A 158 -6.26 15.31 25.76
N ASP A 159 -6.64 14.67 24.64
CA ASP A 159 -5.82 14.65 23.43
C ASP A 159 -5.57 16.07 22.88
N ALA A 160 -6.58 16.93 22.92
CA ALA A 160 -6.45 18.33 22.53
C ALA A 160 -5.51 19.11 23.48
N LEU A 161 -5.59 18.86 24.78
CA LEU A 161 -4.72 19.51 25.77
C LEU A 161 -3.26 19.07 25.64
N ASP A 162 -3.03 17.77 25.39
CA ASP A 162 -1.71 17.21 25.16
C ASP A 162 -1.10 17.79 23.89
N ALA A 163 -1.89 17.86 22.80
CA ALA A 163 -1.46 18.49 21.56
C ALA A 163 -1.13 19.98 21.74
N GLU A 164 -1.93 20.74 22.49
CA GLU A 164 -1.64 22.15 22.79
C GLU A 164 -0.34 22.29 23.59
N THR A 165 -0.10 21.41 24.56
CA THR A 165 1.12 21.39 25.38
C THR A 165 2.36 21.06 24.55
N GLU A 166 2.23 20.16 23.57
CA GLU A 166 3.31 19.82 22.64
C GLU A 166 3.45 20.82 21.47
N GLY A 167 2.53 21.79 21.35
CA GLY A 167 2.55 22.81 20.29
C GLY A 167 2.02 22.32 18.93
N TYR A 168 1.25 21.23 18.91
CA TYR A 168 0.61 20.73 17.70
C TYR A 168 -0.71 21.43 17.43
N ASN A 169 -0.91 21.88 16.19
CA ASN A 169 -2.18 22.43 15.76
C ASN A 169 -3.09 21.30 15.27
N LEU A 170 -4.33 21.25 15.77
CA LEU A 170 -5.32 20.26 15.39
C LEU A 170 -6.56 20.93 14.80
N ILE A 171 -7.23 20.26 13.86
CA ILE A 171 -8.59 20.59 13.43
C ILE A 171 -9.44 19.33 13.52
N ASP A 172 -10.51 19.41 14.32
CA ASP A 172 -11.54 18.38 14.41
C ASP A 172 -12.68 18.69 13.43
N ILE A 173 -12.78 17.88 12.39
CA ILE A 173 -13.83 17.94 11.36
C ILE A 173 -15.00 17.00 11.65
N ASN A 174 -15.01 16.33 12.81
CA ASN A 174 -15.89 15.22 13.19
C ASN A 174 -15.70 13.97 12.31
N HIS A 175 -15.90 12.78 12.89
CA HIS A 175 -15.84 11.51 12.17
C HIS A 175 -16.79 11.45 10.97
N TYR A 176 -17.97 12.07 11.11
CA TYR A 176 -19.01 12.08 10.07
C TYR A 176 -18.52 12.64 8.73
N SER A 177 -17.50 13.50 8.71
CA SER A 177 -16.93 14.08 7.48
C SER A 177 -16.45 13.05 6.46
N GLU A 178 -16.26 11.78 6.85
CA GLU A 178 -16.00 10.68 5.92
C GLU A 178 -17.18 10.40 4.95
N TYR A 179 -18.34 11.04 5.13
CA TYR A 179 -19.47 10.95 4.20
C TYR A 179 -19.09 11.27 2.75
N VAL A 180 -18.02 12.05 2.52
CA VAL A 180 -17.47 12.35 1.18
C VAL A 180 -17.14 11.10 0.38
N MET A 181 -16.82 9.98 1.05
CA MET A 181 -16.50 8.71 0.39
C MET A 181 -17.69 8.16 -0.41
N LYS A 182 -18.94 8.49 -0.05
CA LYS A 182 -20.13 7.96 -0.73
C LYS A 182 -20.19 8.39 -2.19
N GLU A 183 -20.04 9.70 -2.45
CA GLU A 183 -20.05 10.22 -3.81
C GLU A 183 -18.73 9.92 -4.55
N GLY A 184 -17.61 9.90 -3.83
CA GLY A 184 -16.31 9.50 -4.37
C GLY A 184 -16.31 8.05 -4.89
N LEU A 185 -16.69 7.10 -4.04
CA LEU A 185 -16.77 5.68 -4.39
C LEU A 185 -17.80 5.43 -5.49
N LYS A 186 -18.97 6.06 -5.43
CA LYS A 186 -19.98 5.99 -6.49
C LYS A 186 -19.44 6.44 -7.84
N SER A 187 -18.62 7.50 -7.88
CA SER A 187 -17.99 7.99 -9.11
C SER A 187 -16.97 6.99 -9.64
N LEU A 188 -16.09 6.47 -8.76
CA LEU A 188 -15.10 5.45 -9.12
C LEU A 188 -15.76 4.17 -9.65
N LEU A 189 -16.80 3.68 -8.97
CA LEU A 189 -17.53 2.49 -9.39
C LEU A 189 -18.17 2.66 -10.77
N LYS A 190 -18.75 3.84 -11.06
CA LYS A 190 -19.31 4.13 -12.39
C LYS A 190 -18.24 4.11 -13.47
N GLU A 191 -17.07 4.67 -13.19
CA GLU A 191 -15.94 4.65 -14.11
C GLU A 191 -15.46 3.23 -14.39
N TRP A 192 -15.26 2.42 -13.35
CA TRP A 192 -14.78 1.04 -13.49
C TRP A 192 -15.77 0.18 -14.29
N ILE A 193 -17.07 0.29 -14.01
CA ILE A 193 -18.11 -0.45 -14.73
C ILE A 193 -18.24 0.01 -16.19
N SER A 194 -17.93 1.28 -16.50
CA SER A 194 -18.06 1.81 -17.87
C SER A 194 -16.84 1.52 -18.75
N ASN A 195 -15.71 1.14 -18.13
CA ASN A 195 -14.46 0.79 -18.81
C ASN A 195 -14.28 -0.72 -19.03
N ASP A 196 -15.23 -1.55 -18.56
CA ASP A 196 -15.40 -2.96 -18.91
C ASP A 196 -16.35 -3.13 -20.12
#